data_AF-A0A7X7C619-F1
#
_entry.id   AF-A0A7X7C619-F1
#
_cell.length_a   1.000
_cell.length_b   1.000
_cell.length_c   1.000
_cell.angle_alpha   90.00
_cell.angle_beta   90.00
_cell.angle_gamma   90.00
#
_symmetry.space_group_name_H-M   'P 1'
#
loop_
_entity.id
_entity.type
_entity.pdbx_description
1 polymer ?
#
loop_
_entity_poly.entity_id
_entity_poly.type
_entity_poly.pdbx_seq_one_letter_code
_entity_poly.pdbx_strand_id
1 'polypeptide(L)'
;MLPAKAAKEQIKALKEKAAHDISAIKVQYQKDKESIKAPDLQAINKQKAEIKDKYAKLIQEKHSSIQKLKDEYNEQVKSTPKVILNAAEKQILKEKTLEIKEAAKKEINELKAKIEQAKEVNRSSDAHLASQKMQMIFQDPISSLNPRMTVKEIVGEGLIIQRQYSDSEIKARVAEALKLVGLSPEYQTRYPHEFSGGQRQRIGIARALIMNPDFIIADEPISALDVSIRAQILNLLTNLKEQLGLTILFIAHDLSVVRFFCDRIAVMYYGKIVEMASAKELFANPMHPYTISLLSAIPQPDPDYEKGRKRIHYNPGQHDYRIDKPSLREIAPGHFVFANDREFEKMQKIYAENNVRSKEAEQ
;
A
#
# COMPACT_ATOMS: atom_id res chain seq x y z
N MET A 1 47.48 -12.63 23.58
CA MET A 1 46.08 -12.88 24.06
C MET A 1 45.88 -12.08 25.34
N LEU A 2 44.88 -11.22 25.41
CA LEU A 2 44.57 -10.48 26.63
C LEU A 2 44.17 -11.47 27.74
N PRO A 3 44.65 -11.31 28.99
CA PRO A 3 44.25 -12.16 30.10
C PRO A 3 42.72 -12.16 30.26
N ALA A 4 42.11 -13.32 30.50
CA ALA A 4 40.65 -13.50 30.55
C ALA A 4 39.92 -12.51 31.49
N LYS A 5 40.62 -11.99 32.50
CA LYS A 5 40.11 -10.96 33.42
C LYS A 5 39.97 -9.58 32.76
N ALA A 6 40.98 -9.16 31.98
CA ALA A 6 40.97 -7.89 31.26
C ALA A 6 39.92 -7.87 30.13
N ALA A 7 39.71 -9.01 29.45
CA ALA A 7 38.65 -9.15 28.44
C ALA A 7 37.25 -9.05 29.06
N LYS A 8 37.03 -9.63 30.24
CA LYS A 8 35.76 -9.49 30.98
C LYS A 8 35.48 -8.05 31.40
N GLU A 9 36.48 -7.31 31.84
CA GLU A 9 36.35 -5.89 32.21
C GLU A 9 36.04 -5.02 30.98
N GLN A 10 36.68 -5.26 29.85
CA GLN A 10 36.37 -4.57 28.59
C GLN A 10 34.94 -4.85 28.11
N ILE A 11 34.48 -6.11 28.19
CA ILE A 11 33.11 -6.48 27.84
C ILE A 11 32.10 -5.81 28.78
N LYS A 12 32.42 -5.72 30.07
CA LYS A 12 31.57 -5.03 31.05
C LYS A 12 31.45 -3.54 30.74
N ALA A 13 32.57 -2.87 30.45
CA ALA A 13 32.58 -1.45 30.07
C ALA A 13 31.81 -1.18 28.76
N LEU A 14 31.93 -2.08 27.76
CA LEU A 14 31.16 -1.99 26.52
C LEU A 14 29.66 -2.18 26.73
N LYS A 15 29.27 -3.11 27.63
CA LYS A 15 27.86 -3.32 27.99
C LYS A 15 27.27 -2.11 28.73
N GLU A 16 28.03 -1.51 29.63
CA GLU A 16 27.61 -0.30 30.35
C GLU A 16 27.45 0.89 29.39
N LYS A 17 28.39 1.07 28.46
CA LYS A 17 28.30 2.10 27.42
C LYS A 17 27.08 1.87 26.49
N ALA A 18 26.86 0.64 26.04
CA ALA A 18 25.72 0.30 25.21
C ALA A 18 24.38 0.53 25.95
N ALA A 19 24.30 0.21 27.24
CA ALA A 19 23.11 0.46 28.05
C ALA A 19 22.80 1.97 28.17
N HIS A 20 23.84 2.78 28.35
CA HIS A 20 23.71 4.24 28.37
C HIS A 20 23.24 4.80 27.02
N ASP A 21 23.85 4.36 25.91
CA ASP A 21 23.49 4.82 24.57
C ASP A 21 22.05 4.43 24.19
N ILE A 22 21.60 3.22 24.56
CA ILE A 22 20.21 2.78 24.38
C ILE A 22 19.24 3.63 25.21
N SER A 23 19.61 4.00 26.43
CA SER A 23 18.79 4.86 27.29
C SER A 23 18.63 6.26 26.67
N ALA A 24 19.72 6.85 26.16
CA ALA A 24 19.69 8.13 25.47
C ALA A 24 18.79 8.11 24.22
N ILE A 25 18.86 7.04 23.41
CA ILE A 25 18.00 6.86 22.23
C ILE A 25 16.52 6.74 22.64
N LYS A 26 16.20 6.02 23.72
CA LYS A 26 14.82 5.90 24.22
C LYS A 26 14.24 7.24 24.67
N VAL A 27 15.05 8.06 25.34
CA VAL A 27 14.63 9.41 25.77
C VAL A 27 14.38 10.30 24.55
N GLN A 28 15.26 10.24 23.54
CA GLN A 28 15.08 11.00 22.30
C GLN A 28 13.83 10.55 21.54
N TYR A 29 13.62 9.24 21.40
CA TYR A 29 12.43 8.67 20.77
C TYR A 29 11.12 9.13 21.43
N GLN A 30 11.07 9.22 22.76
CA GLN A 30 9.87 9.72 23.44
C GLN A 30 9.62 11.20 23.20
N LYS A 31 10.68 12.03 23.19
CA LYS A 31 10.54 13.45 22.81
C LYS A 31 10.05 13.60 21.37
N ASP A 32 10.59 12.80 20.45
CA ASP A 32 10.17 12.82 19.04
C ASP A 32 8.71 12.36 18.90
N LYS A 33 8.30 11.32 19.64
CA LYS A 33 6.91 10.82 19.67
C LYS A 33 5.92 11.86 20.20
N GLU A 34 6.27 12.60 21.23
CA GLU A 34 5.44 13.68 21.80
C GLU A 34 5.34 14.91 20.87
N SER A 35 6.36 15.12 20.03
CA SER A 35 6.38 16.23 19.05
C SER A 35 5.47 16.00 17.82
N ILE A 36 5.06 14.75 17.57
CA ILE A 36 4.17 14.39 16.45
C ILE A 36 2.73 14.72 16.82
N LYS A 37 2.26 15.92 16.44
CA LYS A 37 0.83 16.28 16.51
C LYS A 37 0.07 15.60 15.36
N ALA A 38 -0.84 14.69 15.69
CA ALA A 38 -1.76 14.11 14.72
C ALA A 38 -2.65 15.21 14.10
N PRO A 39 -2.89 15.20 12.77
CA PRO A 39 -3.75 16.20 12.13
C PRO A 39 -5.19 16.05 12.63
N ASP A 40 -5.82 17.18 13.00
CA ASP A 40 -7.23 17.21 13.39
C ASP A 40 -8.12 16.95 12.16
N LEU A 41 -8.46 15.67 11.98
CA LEU A 41 -9.30 15.20 10.89
C LEU A 41 -10.68 15.86 10.88
N GLN A 42 -11.20 16.30 12.03
CA GLN A 42 -12.51 16.95 12.08
C GLN A 42 -12.44 18.36 11.50
N ALA A 43 -11.40 19.13 11.87
CA ALA A 43 -11.17 20.47 11.32
C ALA A 43 -10.92 20.45 9.81
N ILE A 44 -10.11 19.49 9.32
CA ILE A 44 -9.81 19.32 7.89
C ILE A 44 -11.07 18.96 7.09
N ASN A 45 -11.90 18.04 7.61
CA ASN A 45 -13.12 17.64 6.93
C ASN A 45 -14.15 18.76 6.85
N LYS A 46 -14.23 19.61 7.89
CA LYS A 46 -15.10 20.79 7.89
C LYS A 46 -14.67 21.81 6.83
N GLN A 47 -13.38 22.14 6.76
CA GLN A 47 -12.85 23.05 5.72
C GLN A 47 -13.06 22.52 4.30
N LYS A 48 -12.91 21.20 4.11
CA LYS A 48 -13.16 20.55 2.82
C LYS A 48 -14.62 20.67 2.39
N ALA A 49 -15.57 20.59 3.32
CA ALA A 49 -16.99 20.76 3.03
C ALA A 49 -17.31 22.22 2.62
N GLU A 50 -16.78 23.20 3.34
CA GLU A 50 -16.98 24.63 3.05
C GLU A 50 -16.42 25.02 1.67
N ILE A 51 -15.25 24.49 1.31
CA ILE A 51 -14.64 24.70 -0.02
C ILE A 51 -15.53 24.09 -1.11
N LYS A 52 -16.04 22.86 -0.91
CA LYS A 52 -16.88 22.17 -1.89
C LYS A 52 -18.17 22.95 -2.19
N ASP A 53 -18.82 23.49 -1.16
CA ASP A 53 -20.05 24.28 -1.33
C ASP A 53 -19.79 25.61 -2.04
N LYS A 54 -18.65 26.26 -1.78
CA LYS A 54 -18.25 27.50 -2.48
C LYS A 54 -18.11 27.26 -3.98
N TYR A 55 -17.43 26.20 -4.39
CA TYR A 55 -17.24 25.88 -5.82
C TYR A 55 -18.53 25.41 -6.49
N ALA A 56 -19.41 24.69 -5.78
CA ALA A 56 -20.72 24.28 -6.31
C ALA A 56 -21.58 25.49 -6.71
N LYS A 57 -21.63 26.53 -5.86
CA LYS A 57 -22.34 27.79 -6.16
C LYS A 57 -21.74 28.51 -7.37
N LEU A 58 -20.42 28.60 -7.45
CA LEU A 58 -19.73 29.26 -8.56
C LEU A 58 -20.03 28.57 -9.91
N ILE A 59 -20.08 27.23 -9.94
CA ILE A 59 -20.40 26.45 -11.13
C ILE A 59 -21.85 26.72 -11.57
N GLN A 60 -22.79 26.77 -10.62
CA GLN A 60 -24.19 27.02 -10.90
C GLN A 60 -24.42 28.42 -11.50
N GLU A 61 -23.73 29.44 -10.97
CA GLU A 61 -23.76 30.79 -11.54
C GLU A 61 -23.27 30.80 -12.99
N LYS A 62 -22.13 30.16 -13.29
CA LYS A 62 -21.57 30.10 -14.65
C LYS A 62 -22.49 29.37 -15.64
N HIS A 63 -23.14 28.27 -15.22
CA HIS A 63 -24.12 27.60 -16.06
C HIS A 63 -25.31 28.48 -16.42
N SER A 64 -25.81 29.29 -15.47
CA SER A 64 -26.92 30.20 -15.73
C SER A 64 -26.54 31.34 -16.68
N SER A 65 -25.31 31.87 -16.61
CA SER A 65 -24.80 32.85 -17.58
C SER A 65 -24.67 32.29 -18.99
N ILE A 66 -24.20 31.04 -19.13
CA ILE A 66 -24.10 30.38 -20.45
C ILE A 66 -25.49 30.19 -21.06
N GLN A 67 -26.49 29.85 -20.26
CA GLN A 67 -27.85 29.64 -20.75
C GLN A 67 -28.46 30.94 -21.29
N LYS A 68 -28.31 32.06 -20.56
CA LYS A 68 -28.78 33.38 -21.02
C LYS A 68 -28.18 33.79 -22.37
N LEU A 69 -26.87 33.59 -22.54
CA LEU A 69 -26.19 33.91 -23.80
C LEU A 69 -26.68 33.05 -24.98
N LYS A 70 -27.03 31.78 -24.74
CA LYS A 70 -27.61 30.91 -25.77
C LYS A 70 -29.01 31.35 -26.18
N ASP A 71 -29.80 31.81 -25.22
CA ASP A 71 -31.17 32.25 -25.47
C ASP A 71 -31.17 33.58 -26.25
N GLU A 72 -30.31 34.53 -25.89
CA GLU A 72 -30.07 35.79 -26.63
C GLU A 72 -29.60 35.53 -28.07
N TYR A 73 -28.67 34.58 -28.27
CA TYR A 73 -28.18 34.20 -29.60
C TYR A 73 -29.30 33.59 -30.47
N ASN A 74 -30.13 32.72 -29.90
CA ASN A 74 -31.23 32.09 -30.63
C ASN A 74 -32.32 33.09 -31.05
N GLU A 75 -32.54 34.16 -30.27
CA GLU A 75 -33.44 35.25 -30.66
C GLU A 75 -32.86 36.08 -31.82
N GLN A 76 -31.58 36.43 -31.78
CA GLN A 76 -30.91 37.18 -32.85
C GLN A 76 -30.88 36.41 -34.19
N VAL A 77 -30.71 35.08 -34.13
CA VAL A 77 -30.76 34.23 -35.32
C VAL A 77 -32.17 34.18 -35.93
N LYS A 78 -33.23 34.21 -35.11
CA LYS A 78 -34.62 34.24 -35.59
C LYS A 78 -35.00 35.58 -36.23
N SER A 79 -34.39 36.69 -35.81
CA SER A 79 -34.73 38.04 -36.29
C SER A 79 -33.99 38.49 -37.56
N THR A 80 -33.10 37.67 -38.12
CA THR A 80 -32.26 38.07 -39.26
C THR A 80 -32.89 37.65 -40.60
N PRO A 81 -33.25 38.57 -41.51
CA PRO A 81 -33.90 38.24 -42.79
C PRO A 81 -32.96 37.45 -43.71
N LYS A 82 -33.46 36.38 -44.33
CA LYS A 82 -32.73 35.60 -45.35
C LYS A 82 -32.71 36.36 -46.68
N VAL A 83 -31.65 37.12 -46.94
CA VAL A 83 -31.36 37.73 -48.24
C VAL A 83 -30.35 36.86 -49.01
N ILE A 84 -30.55 36.73 -50.32
CA ILE A 84 -29.67 36.01 -51.25
C ILE A 84 -28.42 36.88 -51.47
N LEU A 85 -27.24 36.38 -51.08
CA LEU A 85 -25.96 37.12 -51.09
C LEU A 85 -25.15 36.84 -52.37
N ASN A 86 -24.49 37.88 -52.89
CA ASN A 86 -23.64 37.84 -54.08
C ASN A 86 -22.24 37.26 -53.75
N ALA A 87 -21.47 36.85 -54.76
CA ALA A 87 -20.17 36.16 -54.58
C ALA A 87 -19.15 36.94 -53.72
N ALA A 88 -19.13 38.28 -53.83
CA ALA A 88 -18.30 39.16 -53.01
C ALA A 88 -18.72 39.16 -51.52
N GLU A 89 -20.02 39.11 -51.24
CA GLU A 89 -20.54 39.07 -49.87
C GLU A 89 -20.31 37.69 -49.23
N LYS A 90 -20.37 36.60 -50.00
CA LYS A 90 -19.94 35.27 -49.55
C LYS A 90 -18.46 35.21 -49.18
N GLN A 91 -17.59 35.90 -49.93
CA GLN A 91 -16.16 35.98 -49.63
C GLN A 91 -15.93 36.73 -48.31
N ILE A 92 -16.57 37.89 -48.14
CA ILE A 92 -16.53 38.68 -46.90
C ILE A 92 -17.09 37.86 -45.72
N LEU A 93 -18.18 37.12 -45.92
CA LEU A 93 -18.75 36.24 -44.89
C LEU A 93 -17.78 35.11 -44.53
N LYS A 94 -17.06 34.54 -45.50
CA LYS A 94 -16.10 33.46 -45.29
C LYS A 94 -14.85 33.93 -44.53
N GLU A 95 -14.35 35.12 -44.85
CA GLU A 95 -13.25 35.77 -44.14
C GLU A 95 -13.66 36.11 -42.70
N LYS A 96 -14.83 36.74 -42.51
CA LYS A 96 -15.39 36.97 -41.16
C LYS A 96 -15.62 35.68 -40.40
N THR A 97 -16.07 34.60 -41.06
CA THR A 97 -16.25 33.29 -40.41
C THR A 97 -14.91 32.69 -40.00
N LEU A 98 -13.85 32.90 -40.78
CA LEU A 98 -12.50 32.43 -40.46
C LEU A 98 -11.93 33.21 -39.27
N GLU A 99 -12.04 34.53 -39.27
CA GLU A 99 -11.65 35.38 -38.13
C GLU A 99 -12.41 35.00 -36.86
N ILE A 100 -13.73 34.82 -36.95
CA ILE A 100 -14.55 34.38 -35.81
C ILE A 100 -14.12 32.99 -35.33
N LYS A 101 -13.79 32.07 -36.24
CA LYS A 101 -13.29 30.73 -35.87
C LYS A 101 -11.92 30.80 -35.19
N GLU A 102 -11.02 31.64 -35.67
CA GLU A 102 -9.70 31.80 -35.06
C GLU A 102 -9.77 32.49 -33.70
N ALA A 103 -10.58 33.54 -33.57
CA ALA A 103 -10.87 34.21 -32.31
C ALA A 103 -11.50 33.23 -31.31
N ALA A 104 -12.52 32.48 -31.72
CA ALA A 104 -13.17 31.47 -30.87
C ALA A 104 -12.20 30.34 -30.50
N LYS A 105 -11.32 29.90 -31.41
CA LYS A 105 -10.32 28.87 -31.11
C LYS A 105 -9.27 29.37 -30.12
N LYS A 106 -8.87 30.63 -30.22
CA LYS A 106 -7.96 31.28 -29.26
C LYS A 106 -8.62 31.40 -27.89
N GLU A 107 -9.86 31.85 -27.83
CA GLU A 107 -10.63 31.96 -26.59
C GLU A 107 -10.90 30.59 -25.94
N ILE A 108 -11.23 29.57 -26.73
CA ILE A 108 -11.35 28.18 -26.26
C ILE A 108 -10.02 27.66 -25.72
N ASN A 109 -8.89 27.98 -26.37
CA ASN A 109 -7.58 27.56 -25.89
C ASN A 109 -7.17 28.29 -24.60
N GLU A 110 -7.47 29.58 -24.47
CA GLU A 110 -7.27 30.34 -23.24
C GLU A 110 -8.17 29.84 -22.11
N LEU A 111 -9.43 29.51 -22.40
CA LEU A 111 -10.35 28.90 -21.45
C LEU A 111 -9.89 27.49 -21.05
N LYS A 112 -9.38 26.68 -21.99
CA LYS A 112 -8.77 25.37 -21.68
C LYS A 112 -7.52 25.53 -20.82
N ALA A 113 -6.66 26.50 -21.10
CA ALA A 113 -5.48 26.79 -20.29
C ALA A 113 -5.88 27.23 -18.88
N LYS A 114 -6.89 28.11 -18.75
CA LYS A 114 -7.46 28.53 -17.45
C LYS A 114 -8.16 27.39 -16.73
N ILE A 115 -8.85 26.48 -17.43
CA ILE A 115 -9.42 25.25 -16.85
C ILE A 115 -8.30 24.32 -16.39
N GLU A 116 -7.19 24.21 -17.12
CA GLU A 116 -6.07 23.37 -16.70
C GLU A 116 -5.28 23.99 -15.54
N GLN A 117 -5.24 25.32 -15.46
CA GLN A 117 -4.70 26.07 -14.32
C GLN A 117 -5.64 26.03 -13.10
N ALA A 118 -6.95 26.05 -13.31
CA ALA A 118 -7.99 25.99 -12.26
C ALA A 118 -8.32 24.56 -11.83
N LYS A 119 -8.01 23.56 -12.67
CA LYS A 119 -7.74 22.18 -12.24
C LYS A 119 -6.37 22.17 -11.56
N GLU A 120 -6.22 22.96 -10.50
CA GLU A 120 -5.39 22.49 -9.39
C GLU A 120 -5.90 21.11 -9.06
N VAL A 121 -5.10 20.14 -9.47
CA VAL A 121 -5.56 18.79 -9.60
C VAL A 121 -5.86 18.31 -8.20
N ASN A 122 -7.07 17.82 -7.99
CA ASN A 122 -7.36 16.91 -6.88
C ASN A 122 -6.71 15.52 -7.16
N ARG A 123 -5.46 15.55 -7.60
CA ARG A 123 -4.45 14.51 -7.59
C ARG A 123 -3.39 15.16 -6.75
N SER A 124 -3.38 14.90 -5.44
CA SER A 124 -2.26 15.39 -4.65
C SER A 124 -0.99 14.94 -5.38
N SER A 125 -0.10 15.88 -5.69
CA SER A 125 1.24 15.54 -6.15
C SER A 125 1.80 14.41 -5.27
N ASP A 126 1.49 14.47 -3.98
CA ASP A 126 1.71 13.45 -2.97
C ASP A 126 1.13 12.06 -3.30
N ALA A 127 -0.09 11.93 -3.83
CA ALA A 127 -0.64 10.62 -4.22
C ALA A 127 0.08 10.05 -5.44
N HIS A 128 0.46 10.91 -6.40
CA HIS A 128 1.24 10.47 -7.54
C HIS A 128 2.66 10.05 -7.11
N LEU A 129 3.35 10.86 -6.31
CA LEU A 129 4.65 10.54 -5.74
C LEU A 129 4.59 9.28 -4.85
N ALA A 130 3.57 9.17 -4.01
CA ALA A 130 3.34 7.98 -3.19
C ALA A 130 3.09 6.76 -4.07
N SER A 131 2.31 6.86 -5.15
CA SER A 131 2.08 5.75 -6.09
C SER A 131 3.32 5.31 -6.85
N GLN A 132 4.38 6.12 -6.92
CA GLN A 132 5.67 5.72 -7.48
C GLN A 132 6.48 4.96 -6.43
N LYS A 133 6.46 5.44 -5.18
CA LYS A 133 7.20 4.86 -4.06
C LYS A 133 6.52 3.65 -3.39
N MET A 134 5.23 3.47 -3.62
CA MET A 134 4.41 2.36 -3.12
C MET A 134 3.89 1.54 -4.29
N GLN A 135 4.25 0.25 -4.32
CA GLN A 135 3.85 -0.68 -5.37
C GLN A 135 3.12 -1.88 -4.79
N MET A 136 2.37 -2.60 -5.63
CA MET A 136 1.57 -3.74 -5.22
C MET A 136 1.92 -4.99 -6.04
N ILE A 137 2.07 -6.11 -5.33
CA ILE A 137 2.09 -7.45 -5.89
C ILE A 137 0.72 -8.06 -5.58
N PHE A 138 -0.01 -8.46 -6.62
CA PHE A 138 -1.36 -9.00 -6.50
C PHE A 138 -1.36 -10.51 -6.26
N GLN A 139 -2.47 -11.00 -5.73
CA GLN A 139 -2.73 -12.39 -5.35
C GLN A 139 -2.64 -13.37 -6.53
N ASP A 140 -3.26 -13.01 -7.66
CA ASP A 140 -3.29 -13.88 -8.85
C ASP A 140 -2.35 -13.36 -9.95
N PRO A 141 -1.23 -14.06 -10.22
CA PRO A 141 -0.31 -13.69 -11.29
C PRO A 141 -0.90 -13.85 -12.69
N ILE A 142 -2.00 -14.58 -12.86
CA ILE A 142 -2.61 -14.82 -14.17
C ILE A 142 -3.54 -13.67 -14.52
N SER A 143 -4.50 -13.33 -13.65
CA SER A 143 -5.45 -12.25 -13.91
C SER A 143 -4.84 -10.85 -13.78
N SER A 144 -3.76 -10.70 -13.00
CA SER A 144 -3.09 -9.40 -12.83
C SER A 144 -2.20 -8.98 -13.99
N LEU A 145 -1.94 -9.88 -14.95
CA LEU A 145 -1.13 -9.63 -16.14
C LEU A 145 -2.01 -9.58 -17.38
N ASN A 146 -1.92 -8.51 -18.16
CA ASN A 146 -2.68 -8.41 -19.41
C ASN A 146 -2.14 -9.42 -20.44
N PRO A 147 -2.93 -10.43 -20.87
CA PRO A 147 -2.44 -11.49 -21.75
C PRO A 147 -2.11 -11.00 -23.17
N ARG A 148 -2.57 -9.79 -23.54
CA ARG A 148 -2.29 -9.17 -24.84
C ARG A 148 -1.02 -8.31 -24.85
N MET A 149 -0.38 -8.15 -23.70
CA MET A 149 0.86 -7.39 -23.57
C MET A 149 2.02 -8.36 -23.41
N THR A 150 3.15 -7.99 -24.01
CA THR A 150 4.44 -8.65 -23.78
C THR A 150 4.96 -8.36 -22.37
N VAL A 151 5.92 -9.16 -21.91
CA VAL A 151 6.59 -8.93 -20.62
C VAL A 151 7.23 -7.55 -20.56
N LYS A 152 7.82 -7.05 -21.66
CA LYS A 152 8.34 -5.69 -21.76
C LYS A 152 7.27 -4.65 -21.45
N GLU A 153 6.11 -4.77 -22.08
CA GLU A 153 5.02 -3.81 -21.93
C GLU A 153 4.45 -3.87 -20.52
N ILE A 154 4.28 -5.07 -19.96
CA ILE A 154 3.77 -5.29 -18.60
C ILE A 154 4.72 -4.70 -17.55
N VAL A 155 5.99 -5.07 -17.60
CA VAL A 155 6.98 -4.65 -16.60
C VAL A 155 7.29 -3.17 -16.80
N GLY A 156 7.41 -2.71 -18.04
CA GLY A 156 7.72 -1.31 -18.38
C GLY A 156 6.55 -0.34 -18.24
N GLU A 157 5.32 -0.80 -17.99
CA GLU A 157 4.10 0.03 -18.00
C GLU A 157 4.24 1.28 -17.12
N GLY A 158 4.75 1.12 -15.90
CA GLY A 158 4.95 2.25 -14.99
C GLY A 158 5.92 3.31 -15.52
N LEU A 159 6.99 2.89 -16.20
CA LEU A 159 7.97 3.79 -16.83
C LEU A 159 7.39 4.51 -18.05
N ILE A 160 6.56 3.81 -18.84
CA ILE A 160 5.86 4.38 -20.00
C ILE A 160 4.91 5.49 -19.55
N ILE A 161 4.17 5.26 -18.46
CA ILE A 161 3.22 6.23 -17.89
C ILE A 161 3.94 7.51 -17.42
N GLN A 162 5.16 7.39 -16.88
CA GLN A 162 5.96 8.54 -16.46
C GLN A 162 6.42 9.43 -17.62
N ARG A 163 6.51 8.89 -18.85
CA ARG A 163 6.96 9.62 -20.06
C ARG A 163 8.34 10.28 -19.94
N GLN A 164 9.19 9.73 -19.08
CA GLN A 164 10.55 10.24 -18.81
C GLN A 164 11.65 9.37 -19.44
N TYR A 165 11.28 8.23 -20.04
CA TYR A 165 12.22 7.26 -20.57
C TYR A 165 11.97 6.99 -22.05
N SER A 166 13.04 6.86 -22.80
CA SER A 166 13.03 6.36 -24.17
C SER A 166 12.76 4.85 -24.21
N ASP A 167 12.36 4.33 -25.39
CA ASP A 167 12.07 2.91 -25.55
C ASP A 167 13.29 2.01 -25.26
N SER A 168 14.50 2.46 -25.63
CA SER A 168 15.73 1.74 -25.36
C SER A 168 16.07 1.70 -23.87
N GLU A 169 15.84 2.79 -23.14
CA GLU A 169 16.01 2.84 -21.69
C GLU A 169 15.00 1.95 -20.97
N ILE A 170 13.75 1.95 -21.40
CA ILE A 170 12.72 1.04 -20.85
C ILE A 170 13.14 -0.41 -21.07
N LYS A 171 13.59 -0.74 -22.29
CA LYS A 171 14.07 -2.09 -22.62
C LYS A 171 15.23 -2.53 -21.71
N ALA A 172 16.20 -1.64 -21.48
CA ALA A 172 17.33 -1.93 -20.59
C ALA A 172 16.89 -2.14 -19.13
N ARG A 173 16.03 -1.26 -18.60
CA ARG A 173 15.50 -1.36 -17.23
C ARG A 173 14.63 -2.60 -17.02
N VAL A 174 13.82 -2.98 -18.00
CA VAL A 174 13.06 -4.23 -17.98
C VAL A 174 14.02 -5.43 -17.91
N ALA A 175 15.08 -5.44 -18.72
CA ALA A 175 16.07 -6.51 -18.70
C ALA A 175 16.75 -6.65 -17.32
N GLU A 176 17.07 -5.54 -16.67
CA GLU A 176 17.59 -5.53 -15.29
C GLU A 176 16.57 -6.05 -14.27
N ALA A 177 15.32 -5.57 -14.35
CA ALA A 177 14.25 -6.02 -13.46
C ALA A 177 13.98 -7.53 -13.60
N LEU A 178 14.03 -8.07 -14.83
CA LEU A 178 13.90 -9.51 -15.09
C LEU A 178 15.04 -10.31 -14.46
N LYS A 179 16.30 -9.85 -14.61
CA LYS A 179 17.45 -10.50 -13.96
C LYS A 179 17.30 -10.52 -12.44
N LEU A 180 16.85 -9.41 -11.86
CA LEU A 180 16.67 -9.25 -10.42
C LEU A 180 15.69 -10.28 -9.85
N VAL A 181 14.65 -10.64 -10.61
CA VAL A 181 13.69 -11.69 -10.24
C VAL A 181 14.08 -13.09 -10.74
N GLY A 182 15.29 -13.28 -11.25
CA GLY A 182 15.81 -14.57 -11.72
C GLY A 182 15.23 -15.05 -13.05
N LEU A 183 14.81 -14.13 -13.93
CA LEU A 183 14.33 -14.42 -15.28
C LEU A 183 15.34 -13.94 -16.34
N SER A 184 15.38 -14.62 -17.48
CA SER A 184 16.24 -14.20 -18.60
C SER A 184 15.73 -12.90 -19.22
N PRO A 185 16.60 -11.91 -19.51
CA PRO A 185 16.24 -10.69 -20.25
C PRO A 185 15.56 -10.93 -21.59
N GLU A 186 15.87 -12.07 -22.24
CA GLU A 186 15.31 -12.44 -23.54
C GLU A 186 13.79 -12.67 -23.46
N TYR A 187 13.27 -12.93 -22.26
CA TYR A 187 11.86 -13.17 -22.03
C TYR A 187 10.99 -11.92 -22.18
N GLN A 188 11.59 -10.73 -22.31
CA GLN A 188 10.88 -9.46 -22.47
C GLN A 188 9.93 -9.43 -23.70
N THR A 189 10.20 -10.20 -24.75
CA THR A 189 9.36 -10.24 -25.97
C THR A 189 8.25 -11.29 -25.91
N ARG A 190 8.22 -12.12 -24.87
CA ARG A 190 7.23 -13.19 -24.69
C ARG A 190 5.96 -12.65 -24.05
N TYR A 191 4.88 -13.42 -24.15
CA TYR A 191 3.60 -13.15 -23.53
C TYR A 191 3.42 -13.96 -22.23
N PRO A 192 2.59 -13.49 -21.27
CA PRO A 192 2.38 -14.17 -19.99
C PRO A 192 2.01 -15.65 -20.09
N HIS A 193 1.25 -16.04 -21.12
CA HIS A 193 0.79 -17.42 -21.29
C HIS A 193 1.93 -18.42 -21.54
N GLU A 194 3.11 -17.95 -21.96
CA GLU A 194 4.30 -18.75 -22.22
C GLU A 194 5.10 -19.10 -20.93
N PHE A 195 4.63 -18.66 -19.76
CA PHE A 195 5.30 -18.83 -18.48
C PHE A 195 4.50 -19.71 -17.51
N SER A 196 5.22 -20.43 -16.64
CA SER A 196 4.65 -21.11 -15.47
C SER A 196 4.10 -20.12 -14.43
N GLY A 197 3.24 -20.59 -13.52
CA GLY A 197 2.66 -19.74 -12.46
C GLY A 197 3.72 -18.99 -11.63
N GLY A 198 4.80 -19.67 -11.22
CA GLY A 198 5.90 -19.06 -10.49
C GLY A 198 6.67 -18.00 -11.30
N GLN A 199 6.85 -18.22 -12.60
CA GLN A 199 7.47 -17.22 -13.49
C GLN A 199 6.56 -16.01 -13.71
N ARG A 200 5.24 -16.20 -13.83
CA ARG A 200 4.28 -15.09 -13.88
C ARG A 200 4.29 -14.28 -12.58
N GLN A 201 4.42 -14.94 -11.43
CA GLN A 201 4.59 -14.24 -10.15
C GLN A 201 5.87 -13.40 -10.14
N ARG A 202 6.99 -13.94 -10.63
CA ARG A 202 8.24 -13.19 -10.79
C ARG A 202 8.09 -11.99 -11.73
N ILE A 203 7.33 -12.11 -12.82
CA ILE A 203 6.99 -10.99 -13.71
C ILE A 203 6.18 -9.92 -12.94
N GLY A 204 5.20 -10.32 -12.13
CA GLY A 204 4.45 -9.42 -11.28
C GLY A 204 5.32 -8.68 -10.25
N ILE A 205 6.29 -9.38 -9.66
CA ILE A 205 7.30 -8.78 -8.76
C ILE A 205 8.18 -7.79 -9.53
N ALA A 206 8.68 -8.15 -10.72
CA ALA A 206 9.50 -7.27 -11.55
C ALA A 206 8.76 -5.99 -11.94
N ARG A 207 7.46 -6.09 -12.27
CA ARG A 207 6.60 -4.94 -12.55
C ARG A 207 6.52 -3.99 -11.36
N ALA A 208 6.43 -4.50 -10.13
CA ALA A 208 6.44 -3.66 -8.94
C ALA A 208 7.83 -3.03 -8.71
N LEU A 209 8.91 -3.79 -8.89
CA LEU A 209 10.27 -3.33 -8.59
C LEU A 209 10.84 -2.31 -9.57
N ILE A 210 10.41 -2.33 -10.84
CA ILE A 210 10.97 -1.44 -11.87
C ILE A 210 10.82 0.05 -11.56
N MET A 211 9.86 0.40 -10.68
CA MET A 211 9.63 1.77 -10.22
C MET A 211 10.56 2.19 -9.07
N ASN A 212 11.45 1.31 -8.62
CA ASN A 212 12.31 1.49 -7.44
C ASN A 212 11.50 1.96 -6.20
N PRO A 213 10.50 1.17 -5.76
CA PRO A 213 9.69 1.54 -4.61
C PRO A 213 10.49 1.50 -3.30
N ASP A 214 10.01 2.24 -2.31
CA ASP A 214 10.48 2.11 -0.93
C ASP A 214 9.55 1.17 -0.12
N PHE A 215 8.31 0.98 -0.60
CA PHE A 215 7.27 0.18 0.05
C PHE A 215 6.51 -0.72 -0.95
N ILE A 216 6.30 -1.97 -0.57
CA ILE A 216 5.54 -2.95 -1.36
C ILE A 216 4.42 -3.55 -0.52
N ILE A 217 3.21 -3.58 -1.08
CA ILE A 217 2.09 -4.37 -0.58
C ILE A 217 2.07 -5.68 -1.35
N ALA A 218 2.30 -6.80 -0.65
CA ALA A 218 2.25 -8.13 -1.21
C ALA A 218 0.95 -8.81 -0.75
N ASP A 219 -0.07 -8.77 -1.60
CA ASP A 219 -1.39 -9.32 -1.30
C ASP A 219 -1.47 -10.79 -1.72
N GLU A 220 -1.40 -11.70 -0.76
CA GLU A 220 -1.37 -13.15 -0.97
C GLU A 220 -0.45 -13.62 -2.12
N PRO A 221 0.82 -13.19 -2.17
CA PRO A 221 1.67 -13.34 -3.37
C PRO A 221 2.11 -14.79 -3.66
N ILE A 222 1.61 -15.77 -2.91
CA ILE A 222 2.00 -17.18 -2.97
C ILE A 222 0.81 -18.15 -2.94
N SER A 223 -0.43 -17.67 -2.81
CA SER A 223 -1.59 -18.53 -2.54
C SER A 223 -1.91 -19.48 -3.69
N ALA A 224 -1.73 -19.02 -4.94
CA ALA A 224 -1.98 -19.80 -6.15
C ALA A 224 -0.81 -20.72 -6.58
N LEU A 225 0.25 -20.84 -5.77
CA LEU A 225 1.49 -21.53 -6.16
C LEU A 225 1.68 -22.86 -5.43
N ASP A 226 2.36 -23.80 -6.08
CA ASP A 226 2.81 -25.06 -5.48
C ASP A 226 3.81 -24.82 -4.34
N VAL A 227 3.82 -25.71 -3.33
CA VAL A 227 4.63 -25.56 -2.10
C VAL A 227 6.11 -25.27 -2.38
N SER A 228 6.71 -25.96 -3.35
CA SER A 228 8.12 -25.75 -3.73
C SER A 228 8.37 -24.36 -4.34
N ILE A 229 7.42 -23.84 -5.11
CA ILE A 229 7.50 -22.51 -5.72
C ILE A 229 7.28 -21.41 -4.67
N ARG A 230 6.40 -21.62 -3.68
CA ARG A 230 6.21 -20.66 -2.57
C ARG A 230 7.52 -20.35 -1.86
N ALA A 231 8.29 -21.38 -1.52
CA ALA A 231 9.59 -21.23 -0.87
C ALA A 231 10.57 -20.41 -1.73
N GLN A 232 10.60 -20.65 -3.04
CA GLN A 232 11.45 -19.88 -3.95
C GLN A 232 11.05 -18.40 -4.03
N ILE A 233 9.74 -18.09 -4.05
CA ILE A 233 9.24 -16.71 -4.07
C ILE A 233 9.51 -16.01 -2.74
N LEU A 234 9.33 -16.69 -1.60
CA LEU A 234 9.65 -16.14 -0.28
C LEU A 234 11.14 -15.82 -0.14
N ASN A 235 12.02 -16.73 -0.59
CA ASN A 235 13.46 -16.49 -0.60
C ASN A 235 13.82 -15.30 -1.51
N LEU A 236 13.19 -15.21 -2.69
CA LEU A 236 13.36 -14.06 -3.58
C LEU A 236 12.96 -12.75 -2.87
N LEU A 237 11.76 -12.67 -2.28
CA LEU A 237 11.30 -11.47 -1.59
C LEU A 237 12.18 -11.11 -0.39
N THR A 238 12.70 -12.10 0.33
CA THR A 238 13.63 -11.89 1.46
C THR A 238 14.95 -11.29 0.98
N ASN A 239 15.53 -11.85 -0.08
CA ASN A 239 16.75 -11.31 -0.68
C ASN A 239 16.54 -9.87 -1.19
N LEU A 240 15.40 -9.60 -1.83
CA LEU A 240 15.07 -8.26 -2.31
C LEU A 240 14.88 -7.26 -1.16
N LYS A 241 14.20 -7.67 -0.08
CA LYS A 241 14.04 -6.88 1.14
C LYS A 241 15.39 -6.45 1.69
N GLU A 242 16.34 -7.38 1.80
CA GLU A 242 17.68 -7.11 2.33
C GLU A 242 18.54 -6.26 1.37
N GLN A 243 18.57 -6.60 0.09
CA GLN A 243 19.42 -5.93 -0.91
C GLN A 243 18.99 -4.50 -1.20
N LEU A 244 17.67 -4.23 -1.19
CA LEU A 244 17.11 -2.96 -1.60
C LEU A 244 16.59 -2.13 -0.42
N GLY A 245 16.62 -2.66 0.81
CA GLY A 245 16.07 -2.00 1.98
C GLY A 245 14.55 -1.79 1.92
N LEU A 246 13.83 -2.70 1.24
CA LEU A 246 12.39 -2.55 0.99
C LEU A 246 11.58 -2.77 2.28
N THR A 247 10.56 -1.94 2.48
CA THR A 247 9.50 -2.22 3.45
C THR A 247 8.39 -3.02 2.77
N ILE A 248 8.02 -4.17 3.34
CA ILE A 248 7.00 -5.06 2.75
C ILE A 248 5.85 -5.24 3.73
N LEU A 249 4.63 -4.88 3.31
CA LEU A 249 3.39 -5.32 3.95
C LEU A 249 2.95 -6.62 3.28
N PHE A 250 3.11 -7.73 3.99
CA PHE A 250 2.77 -9.06 3.50
C PHE A 250 1.43 -9.51 4.06
N ILE A 251 0.48 -9.80 3.17
CA ILE A 251 -0.87 -10.29 3.51
C ILE A 251 -0.93 -11.76 3.14
N ALA A 252 -1.27 -12.61 4.12
CA ALA A 252 -1.44 -14.04 3.90
C ALA A 252 -2.41 -14.64 4.92
N HIS A 253 -3.03 -15.75 4.54
CA HIS A 253 -3.87 -16.56 5.43
C HIS A 253 -3.10 -17.67 6.16
N ASP A 254 -1.90 -18.04 5.68
CA ASP A 254 -1.08 -19.09 6.30
C ASP A 254 -0.04 -18.49 7.27
N LEU A 255 -0.33 -18.60 8.57
CA LEU A 255 0.55 -18.13 9.64
C LEU A 255 1.92 -18.83 9.63
N SER A 256 2.04 -20.05 9.10
CA SER A 256 3.32 -20.78 9.02
C SER A 256 4.32 -20.02 8.15
N VAL A 257 3.86 -19.45 7.04
CA VAL A 257 4.69 -18.62 6.15
C VAL A 257 5.02 -17.29 6.82
N VAL A 258 4.01 -16.65 7.40
CA VAL A 258 4.15 -15.32 8.02
C VAL A 258 5.17 -15.36 9.15
N ARG A 259 5.25 -16.45 9.92
CA ARG A 259 6.22 -16.65 11.01
C ARG A 259 7.68 -16.43 10.56
N PHE A 260 8.04 -16.92 9.39
CA PHE A 260 9.43 -16.90 8.91
C PHE A 260 9.76 -15.64 8.12
N PHE A 261 8.77 -15.03 7.47
CA PHE A 261 8.99 -13.89 6.59
C PHE A 261 8.84 -12.53 7.28
N CYS A 262 7.91 -12.41 8.24
CA CYS A 262 7.53 -11.12 8.83
C CYS A 262 8.25 -10.86 10.16
N ASP A 263 8.67 -9.61 10.36
CA ASP A 263 9.22 -9.17 11.66
C ASP A 263 8.09 -8.93 12.69
N ARG A 264 6.95 -8.43 12.20
CA ARG A 264 5.74 -8.11 12.97
C ARG A 264 4.52 -8.69 12.27
N ILE A 265 3.55 -9.11 13.05
CA ILE A 265 2.33 -9.74 12.57
C ILE A 265 1.14 -9.01 13.19
N ALA A 266 0.17 -8.67 12.36
CA ALA A 266 -1.15 -8.21 12.78
C ALA A 266 -2.19 -9.24 12.35
N VAL A 267 -2.94 -9.77 13.31
CA VAL A 267 -4.04 -10.69 13.08
C VAL A 267 -5.32 -9.89 12.98
N MET A 268 -6.09 -10.14 11.91
CA MET A 268 -7.36 -9.47 11.67
C MET A 268 -8.53 -10.44 11.74
N TYR A 269 -9.63 -10.00 12.34
CA TYR A 269 -10.92 -10.69 12.33
C TYR A 269 -12.03 -9.69 12.02
N TYR A 270 -12.88 -9.99 11.03
CA TYR A 270 -14.01 -9.13 10.63
C TYR A 270 -13.62 -7.65 10.40
N GLY A 271 -12.47 -7.41 9.76
CA GLY A 271 -11.98 -6.06 9.45
C GLY A 271 -11.41 -5.28 10.63
N LYS A 272 -11.16 -5.94 11.78
CA LYS A 272 -10.49 -5.35 12.95
C LYS A 272 -9.18 -6.07 13.22
N ILE A 273 -8.13 -5.32 13.54
CA ILE A 273 -6.90 -5.90 14.10
C ILE A 273 -7.24 -6.35 15.52
N VAL A 274 -7.21 -7.67 15.73
CA VAL A 274 -7.52 -8.27 17.03
C VAL A 274 -6.29 -8.52 17.87
N GLU A 275 -5.13 -8.67 17.24
CA GLU A 275 -3.86 -8.81 17.92
C GLU A 275 -2.71 -8.36 17.01
N MET A 276 -1.67 -7.77 17.57
CA MET A 276 -0.46 -7.40 16.83
C MET A 276 0.76 -7.51 17.72
N ALA A 277 1.79 -8.24 17.29
CA ALA A 277 3.04 -8.35 18.02
C ALA A 277 4.22 -8.61 17.08
N SER A 278 5.44 -8.73 17.62
CA SER A 278 6.54 -9.33 16.86
C SER A 278 6.18 -10.78 16.50
N ALA A 279 6.71 -11.30 15.39
CA ALA A 279 6.43 -12.68 14.99
C ALA A 279 6.84 -13.69 16.08
N LYS A 280 7.96 -13.45 16.77
CA LYS A 280 8.40 -14.30 17.89
C LYS A 280 7.41 -14.25 19.06
N GLU A 281 7.00 -13.05 19.45
CA GLU A 281 6.09 -12.85 20.59
C GLU A 281 4.70 -13.43 20.32
N LEU A 282 4.13 -13.18 19.14
CA LEU A 282 2.79 -13.66 18.78
C LEU A 282 2.70 -15.18 18.84
N PHE A 283 3.76 -15.88 18.43
CA PHE A 283 3.80 -17.35 18.43
C PHE A 283 4.12 -17.94 19.80
N ALA A 284 4.90 -17.22 20.63
CA ALA A 284 5.24 -17.66 21.98
C ALA A 284 4.08 -17.42 22.96
N ASN A 285 3.45 -16.25 22.88
CA ASN A 285 2.46 -15.77 23.84
C ASN A 285 1.20 -15.23 23.12
N PRO A 286 0.47 -16.02 22.32
CA PRO A 286 -0.76 -15.54 21.68
C PRO A 286 -1.85 -15.25 22.73
N MET A 287 -2.42 -14.05 22.71
CA MET A 287 -3.36 -13.58 23.73
C MET A 287 -4.82 -13.59 23.27
N HIS A 288 -5.10 -13.15 22.05
CA HIS A 288 -6.47 -13.08 21.58
C HIS A 288 -6.99 -14.50 21.25
N PRO A 289 -8.19 -14.90 21.70
CA PRO A 289 -8.70 -16.25 21.47
C PRO A 289 -8.77 -16.67 20.00
N TYR A 290 -9.01 -15.71 19.10
CA TYR A 290 -8.95 -15.95 17.65
C TYR A 290 -7.53 -16.31 17.18
N THR A 291 -6.50 -15.56 17.61
CA THR A 291 -5.10 -15.86 17.30
C THR A 291 -4.71 -17.24 17.82
N ILE A 292 -5.11 -17.58 19.05
CA ILE A 292 -4.88 -18.90 19.66
C ILE A 292 -5.53 -20.00 18.80
N SER A 293 -6.77 -19.78 18.35
CA SER A 293 -7.48 -20.71 17.46
C SER A 293 -6.73 -20.90 16.14
N LEU A 294 -6.28 -19.83 15.49
CA LEU A 294 -5.50 -19.89 14.25
C LEU A 294 -4.20 -20.66 14.42
N LEU A 295 -3.42 -20.36 15.47
CA LEU A 295 -2.17 -21.07 15.75
C LEU A 295 -2.41 -22.55 16.08
N SER A 296 -3.53 -22.87 16.74
CA SER A 296 -3.92 -24.25 17.01
C SER A 296 -4.21 -25.08 15.74
N ALA A 297 -4.47 -24.41 14.61
CA ALA A 297 -4.74 -25.05 13.34
C ALA A 297 -3.47 -25.32 12.49
N ILE A 298 -2.31 -24.74 12.86
CA ILE A 298 -1.05 -24.92 12.12
C ILE A 298 -0.52 -26.35 12.34
N PRO A 299 -0.37 -27.17 11.30
CA PRO A 299 0.12 -28.56 11.43
C PRO A 299 1.50 -28.61 12.07
N GLN A 300 1.74 -29.57 12.96
CA GLN A 300 3.09 -29.82 13.48
C GLN A 300 3.78 -30.94 12.68
N PRO A 301 5.12 -30.86 12.48
CA PRO A 301 5.85 -31.89 11.74
C PRO A 301 5.85 -33.27 12.41
N ASP A 302 5.75 -33.32 13.74
CA ASP A 302 5.75 -34.57 14.52
C ASP A 302 4.38 -35.30 14.41
N PRO A 303 4.32 -36.48 13.76
CA PRO A 303 3.07 -37.21 13.56
C PRO A 303 2.42 -37.72 14.84
N ASP A 304 3.22 -38.08 15.85
CA ASP A 304 2.69 -38.64 17.10
C ASP A 304 2.15 -37.53 18.00
N TYR A 305 2.80 -36.36 17.98
CA TYR A 305 2.25 -35.15 18.58
C TYR A 305 0.94 -34.72 17.90
N GLU A 306 0.87 -34.74 16.57
CA GLU A 306 -0.30 -34.26 15.82
C GLU A 306 -1.54 -35.14 16.02
N LYS A 307 -1.39 -36.47 16.15
CA LYS A 307 -2.51 -37.40 16.40
C LYS A 307 -3.29 -37.10 17.69
N GLY A 308 -2.60 -36.63 18.74
CA GLY A 308 -3.21 -36.34 20.04
C GLY A 308 -3.77 -34.92 20.17
N ARG A 309 -3.58 -34.07 19.16
CA ARG A 309 -3.78 -32.63 19.28
C ARG A 309 -5.25 -32.23 19.16
N LYS A 310 -5.73 -31.42 20.11
CA LYS A 310 -7.07 -30.82 20.07
C LYS A 310 -7.01 -29.44 19.42
N ARG A 311 -7.77 -29.25 18.34
CA ARG A 311 -7.94 -27.93 17.70
C ARG A 311 -8.84 -27.05 18.56
N ILE A 312 -8.45 -25.80 18.71
CA ILE A 312 -9.23 -24.80 19.44
C ILE A 312 -10.12 -24.09 18.43
N HIS A 313 -11.43 -24.16 18.63
CA HIS A 313 -12.40 -23.44 17.82
C HIS A 313 -12.73 -22.10 18.47
N TYR A 314 -12.48 -21.01 17.76
CA TYR A 314 -12.87 -19.67 18.21
C TYR A 314 -14.39 -19.51 18.18
N ASN A 315 -14.96 -19.03 19.29
CA ASN A 315 -16.37 -18.66 19.37
C ASN A 315 -16.50 -17.14 19.55
N PRO A 316 -16.99 -16.39 18.54
CA PRO A 316 -17.18 -14.94 18.66
C PRO A 316 -18.13 -14.53 19.79
N GLY A 317 -19.09 -15.39 20.16
CA GLY A 317 -20.05 -15.13 21.23
C GLY A 317 -19.48 -15.19 22.64
N GLN A 318 -18.21 -15.56 22.81
CA GLN A 318 -17.54 -15.51 24.12
C GLN A 318 -17.24 -14.07 24.59
N HIS A 319 -17.26 -13.13 23.65
CA HIS A 319 -17.01 -11.70 23.91
C HIS A 319 -18.33 -10.98 24.22
N ASP A 320 -18.38 -10.22 25.30
CA ASP A 320 -19.51 -9.35 25.63
C ASP A 320 -19.13 -7.87 25.50
N TYR A 321 -19.39 -7.31 24.32
CA TYR A 321 -19.08 -5.93 23.96
C TYR A 321 -20.28 -4.98 24.02
N ARG A 322 -21.40 -5.41 24.62
CA ARG A 322 -22.63 -4.61 24.67
C ARG A 322 -22.53 -3.42 25.60
N ILE A 323 -21.85 -3.61 26.74
CA ILE A 323 -21.70 -2.61 27.81
C ILE A 323 -20.33 -1.96 27.73
N ASP A 324 -19.28 -2.77 27.62
CA ASP A 324 -17.89 -2.33 27.59
C ASP A 324 -17.28 -2.58 26.20
N LYS A 325 -16.96 -1.49 25.49
CA LYS A 325 -16.51 -1.55 24.10
C LYS A 325 -15.02 -1.86 24.04
N PRO A 326 -14.61 -2.81 23.18
CA PRO A 326 -13.21 -3.19 23.07
C PRO A 326 -12.40 -2.09 22.38
N SER A 327 -11.13 -2.02 22.73
CA SER A 327 -10.13 -1.18 22.08
C SER A 327 -8.82 -1.95 21.92
N LEU A 328 -7.97 -1.51 21.01
CA LEU A 328 -6.64 -2.09 20.85
C LEU A 328 -5.74 -1.56 21.97
N ARG A 329 -5.23 -2.46 22.82
CA ARG A 329 -4.49 -2.13 24.03
C ARG A 329 -3.15 -2.86 24.08
N GLU A 330 -2.13 -2.19 24.56
CA GLU A 330 -0.78 -2.74 24.68
C GLU A 330 -0.64 -3.54 25.98
N ILE A 331 -0.46 -4.86 25.88
CA ILE A 331 -0.29 -5.76 27.04
C ILE A 331 1.17 -5.84 27.49
N ALA A 332 2.09 -5.75 26.53
CA ALA A 332 3.53 -5.73 26.70
C ALA A 332 4.13 -4.86 25.58
N PRO A 333 5.38 -4.35 25.72
CA PRO A 333 5.98 -3.49 24.71
C PRO A 333 5.93 -4.08 23.30
N GLY A 334 5.17 -3.43 22.40
CA GLY A 334 4.98 -3.86 21.02
C GLY A 334 3.95 -4.98 20.81
N HIS A 335 3.25 -5.43 21.86
CA HIS A 335 2.21 -6.45 21.81
C HIS A 335 0.86 -5.85 22.16
N PHE A 336 -0.01 -5.77 21.15
CA PHE A 336 -1.33 -5.18 21.22
C PHE A 336 -2.42 -6.24 21.09
N VAL A 337 -3.47 -6.12 21.87
CA VAL A 337 -4.62 -7.04 21.88
C VAL A 337 -5.91 -6.23 21.90
N PHE A 338 -6.89 -6.66 21.11
CA PHE A 338 -8.21 -6.05 21.06
C PHE A 338 -9.10 -6.68 22.12
N ALA A 339 -9.43 -5.92 23.15
CA ALA A 339 -10.16 -6.41 24.31
C ALA A 339 -10.90 -5.27 25.02
N ASN A 340 -11.95 -5.63 25.76
CA ASN A 340 -12.58 -4.74 26.73
C ASN A 340 -11.79 -4.73 28.06
N ASP A 341 -12.20 -3.94 29.07
CA ASP A 341 -11.46 -3.80 30.33
C ASP A 341 -11.29 -5.14 31.05
N ARG A 342 -12.41 -5.88 31.19
CA ARG A 342 -12.44 -7.16 31.90
C ARG A 342 -11.60 -8.24 31.21
N GLU A 343 -11.65 -8.30 29.89
CA GLU A 343 -10.86 -9.25 29.10
C GLU A 343 -9.37 -8.90 29.18
N PHE A 344 -9.04 -7.61 29.09
CA PHE A 344 -7.66 -7.14 29.15
C PHE A 344 -6.99 -7.49 30.49
N GLU A 345 -7.68 -7.29 31.63
CA GLU A 345 -7.17 -7.69 32.94
C GLU A 345 -6.90 -9.20 33.04
N LYS A 346 -7.77 -10.02 32.47
CA LYS A 346 -7.58 -11.48 32.43
C LYS A 346 -6.37 -11.85 31.57
N MET A 347 -6.25 -11.24 30.39
CA MET A 347 -5.12 -11.46 29.48
C MET A 347 -3.81 -11.06 30.16
N GLN A 348 -3.77 -9.95 30.91
CA GLN A 348 -2.58 -9.54 31.66
C GLN A 348 -2.14 -10.59 32.69
N LYS A 349 -3.08 -11.22 33.40
CA LYS A 349 -2.77 -12.31 34.34
C LYS A 349 -2.19 -13.53 33.62
N ILE A 350 -2.83 -13.95 32.53
CA ILE A 350 -2.37 -15.07 31.70
C ILE A 350 -0.96 -14.78 31.13
N TYR A 351 -0.74 -13.56 30.65
CA TYR A 351 0.55 -13.14 30.11
C TYR A 351 1.65 -13.18 31.17
N ALA A 352 1.36 -12.74 32.40
CA ALA A 352 2.30 -12.82 33.51
C ALA A 352 2.62 -14.27 33.89
N GLU A 353 1.62 -15.15 33.95
CA GLU A 353 1.80 -16.58 34.24
C GLU A 353 2.66 -17.29 33.18
N ASN A 354 2.40 -17.02 31.89
CA ASN A 354 3.17 -17.59 30.78
C ASN A 354 4.64 -17.16 30.82
N ASN A 355 4.90 -15.90 31.16
CA ASN A 355 6.27 -15.36 31.29
C ASN A 355 7.04 -15.90 32.49
N VAL A 356 6.36 -16.35 33.54
CA VAL A 356 7.01 -17.06 34.66
C VAL A 356 7.41 -18.47 34.22
N ARG A 357 6.48 -19.21 33.58
CA ARG A 357 6.74 -20.57 33.09
C ARG A 357 7.85 -20.64 32.04
N SER A 358 7.93 -19.68 31.13
CA SER A 358 8.99 -19.65 30.11
C SER A 358 10.37 -19.41 30.73
N LYS A 359 10.47 -18.57 31.77
CA LYS A 359 11.72 -18.36 32.51
C LYS A 359 12.16 -19.56 33.36
N GLU A 360 11.21 -20.35 33.85
CA GLU A 360 11.48 -21.59 34.59
C GLU A 360 11.91 -22.74 33.66
N ALA A 361 11.45 -22.75 32.41
CA ALA A 361 11.81 -23.77 31.41
C ALA A 361 13.17 -23.52 30.72
N GLU A 362 13.73 -22.30 30.82
CA GLU A 362 15.05 -21.95 30.30
C GLU A 362 16.19 -22.15 31.33
N GLN A 363 15.87 -22.52 32.57
CA GLN A 363 16.82 -22.92 33.63
C GLN A 363 16.93 -24.44 33.70
#